data_AF-J7KI04-F1
#
_entry.id   AF-J7KI04-F1
#
_cell.length_a   1.000
_cell.length_b   1.000
_cell.length_c   1.000
_cell.angle_alpha   90.00
_cell.angle_beta   90.00
_cell.angle_gamma   90.00
#
_symmetry.space_group_name_H-M   'P 1'
#
loop_
_entity.id
_entity.type
_entity.pdbx_description
1 polymer ?
#
loop_
_entity_poly.entity_id
_entity_poly.type
_entity_poly.pdbx_seq_one_letter_code
_entity_poly.pdbx_strand_id
1 'polypeptide(L)'
;VLGLIMMMNLEMCGLVLLLSIMLSYPFFDEEYSFMMKNSDVNFWLLFLVVLIYLMVLMIDISFKMSLNLLFLILYYIMMVNDFVSFFLMYEMVFILIMFSILVLGYSFERLMAGYLMMFYSFLFSSPALMMIMLFDHVFLMKSWLTYGVIMNYFLVGSFMVKFPIFGFHYWLPVAHVEASTVGSMILAGVLLKLGGIGMYYLVTYLNFMVKFHWLALSVPLTMLMILLMSDLKILIAYSSVAHMSMVFYVLCLGSMVSKKGVLMMMIYHGFISPLMFWLVGILAWWKTRSLMVVKVLSMSNLFLLTIFFLFILNMGFPPFMGFMGEILMLKSVLVLPWALYLLVLGVLFSCYYNVYLFWCFNNMMGMVFKLNFYCLDLFMFMFMILVMNFYW
;
A
#
# COMPACT_ATOMS: atom_id res chain seq x y z
N VAL A 1 10.38 17.90 32.09
CA VAL A 1 8.96 18.10 32.47
C VAL A 1 8.26 19.08 31.54
N LEU A 2 8.69 20.35 31.41
CA LEU A 2 8.13 21.30 30.45
C LEU A 2 8.15 20.82 28.98
N GLY A 3 9.24 20.20 28.53
CA GLY A 3 9.30 19.60 27.19
C GLY A 3 8.36 18.40 26.99
N LEU A 4 8.12 17.60 28.04
CA LEU A 4 7.15 16.50 28.02
C LEU A 4 5.71 17.01 27.99
N ILE A 5 5.43 18.10 28.72
CA ILE A 5 4.10 18.76 28.75
C ILE A 5 3.81 19.43 27.40
N MET A 6 4.77 20.15 26.82
CA MET A 6 4.60 20.70 25.46
C MET A 6 4.42 19.61 24.40
N MET A 7 5.11 18.48 24.54
CA MET A 7 4.95 17.36 23.63
C MET A 7 3.57 16.70 23.75
N MET A 8 3.04 16.51 24.96
CA MET A 8 1.67 16.03 25.13
C MET A 8 0.63 17.03 24.57
N ASN A 9 0.87 18.34 24.70
CA ASN A 9 -0.04 19.35 24.17
C ASN A 9 -0.10 19.34 22.64
N LEU A 10 1.00 19.06 21.95
CA LEU A 10 1.01 18.94 20.48
C LEU A 10 0.32 17.67 19.98
N GLU A 11 0.48 16.55 20.69
CA GLU A 11 -0.22 15.29 20.40
C GLU A 11 -1.74 15.44 20.59
N MET A 12 -2.14 16.08 21.69
CA MET A 12 -3.55 16.40 21.95
C MET A 12 -4.09 17.39 20.93
N CYS A 13 -3.33 18.40 20.50
CA CYS A 13 -3.76 19.29 19.41
C CYS A 13 -3.94 18.56 18.09
N GLY A 14 -3.03 17.64 17.72
CA GLY A 14 -3.14 16.83 16.50
C GLY A 14 -4.37 15.91 16.54
N LEU A 15 -4.61 15.25 17.67
CA LEU A 15 -5.78 14.40 17.88
C LEU A 15 -7.09 15.17 17.95
N VAL A 16 -7.11 16.35 18.58
CA VAL A 16 -8.28 17.24 18.65
C VAL A 16 -8.60 17.81 17.27
N LEU A 17 -7.60 18.22 16.50
CA LEU A 17 -7.78 18.61 15.10
C LEU A 17 -8.36 17.45 14.29
N LEU A 18 -7.83 16.24 14.44
CA LEU A 18 -8.33 15.05 13.75
C LEU A 18 -9.77 14.69 14.14
N LEU A 19 -10.10 14.70 15.42
CA LEU A 19 -11.46 14.47 15.90
C LEU A 19 -12.41 15.56 15.37
N SER A 20 -11.98 16.82 15.35
CA SER A 20 -12.77 17.92 14.77
C SER A 20 -13.01 17.74 13.27
N ILE A 21 -12.04 17.19 12.54
CA ILE A 21 -12.15 16.90 11.12
C ILE A 21 -13.12 15.74 10.88
N MET A 22 -13.03 14.65 11.65
CA MET A 22 -13.96 13.52 11.54
C MET A 22 -15.40 13.91 11.83
N LEU A 23 -15.60 14.85 12.75
CA LEU A 23 -16.93 15.40 13.07
C LEU A 23 -17.45 16.37 12.00
N SER A 24 -16.55 16.97 11.21
CA SER A 24 -16.91 17.97 10.18
C SER A 24 -17.34 17.38 8.84
N TYR A 25 -17.11 16.09 8.59
CA TYR A 25 -17.59 15.40 7.39
C TYR A 25 -18.95 14.74 7.67
N PRO A 26 -20.08 15.34 7.25
CA PRO A 26 -21.35 14.64 7.28
C PRO A 26 -21.25 13.42 6.37
N PHE A 27 -21.55 12.26 6.94
CA PHE A 27 -21.28 10.94 6.38
C PHE A 27 -22.18 10.52 5.20
N PHE A 28 -23.09 11.38 4.72
CA PHE A 28 -24.20 10.90 3.88
C PHE A 28 -24.85 11.92 2.93
N ASP A 29 -24.10 12.87 2.35
CA ASP A 29 -24.67 13.68 1.26
C ASP A 29 -24.03 13.32 -0.08
N GLU A 30 -24.68 12.40 -0.81
CA GLU A 30 -24.32 11.93 -2.16
C GLU A 30 -24.58 12.98 -3.26
N GLU A 31 -25.00 14.21 -2.92
CA GLU A 31 -25.52 15.15 -3.92
C GLU A 31 -24.69 16.43 -4.08
N TYR A 32 -24.02 16.47 -5.25
CA TYR A 32 -23.56 17.63 -6.01
C TYR A 32 -22.58 18.61 -5.33
N SER A 33 -21.27 18.42 -5.60
CA SER A 33 -20.45 19.56 -6.05
C SER A 33 -19.20 19.10 -6.82
N PHE A 34 -18.95 19.83 -7.90
CA PHE A 34 -17.96 19.61 -8.94
C PHE A 34 -16.56 19.97 -8.41
N MET A 35 -15.81 18.99 -7.88
CA MET A 35 -14.44 18.66 -8.31
C MET A 35 -13.66 17.73 -7.37
N MET A 36 -13.96 17.60 -6.08
CA MET A 36 -13.35 16.58 -5.20
C MET A 36 -14.14 16.39 -3.90
N LYS A 37 -15.30 15.73 -3.96
CA LYS A 37 -15.92 15.17 -2.74
C LYS A 37 -16.43 13.76 -3.00
N ASN A 38 -15.49 12.82 -3.14
CA ASN A 38 -15.76 11.48 -2.61
C ASN A 38 -15.41 11.55 -1.12
N SER A 39 -16.33 12.09 -0.32
CA SER A 39 -16.22 12.28 1.14
C SER A 39 -15.64 11.05 1.83
N ASP A 40 -16.07 9.89 1.36
CA ASP A 40 -15.74 8.60 1.96
C ASP A 40 -14.26 8.27 1.80
N VAL A 41 -13.70 8.48 0.60
CA VAL A 41 -12.28 8.17 0.33
C VAL A 41 -11.38 9.06 1.17
N ASN A 42 -11.71 10.35 1.23
CA ASN A 42 -10.98 11.31 2.05
C ASN A 42 -11.08 10.99 3.55
N PHE A 43 -12.27 10.65 4.04
CA PHE A 43 -12.48 10.21 5.41
C PHE A 43 -11.63 8.99 5.78
N TRP A 44 -11.65 7.95 4.94
CA TRP A 44 -10.92 6.71 5.22
C TRP A 44 -9.41 6.92 5.27
N LEU A 45 -8.88 7.83 4.46
CA LEU A 45 -7.48 8.19 4.50
C LEU A 45 -7.11 8.93 5.75
N LEU A 46 -7.91 9.90 6.16
CA LEU A 46 -7.72 10.58 7.43
C LEU A 46 -7.69 9.55 8.56
N PHE A 47 -8.61 8.58 8.53
CA PHE A 47 -8.69 7.54 9.54
C PHE A 47 -7.42 6.67 9.57
N LEU A 48 -6.93 6.23 8.41
CA LEU A 48 -5.66 5.51 8.28
C LEU A 48 -4.48 6.32 8.82
N VAL A 49 -4.42 7.59 8.45
CA VAL A 49 -3.36 8.53 8.79
C VAL A 49 -3.34 8.78 10.30
N VAL A 50 -4.51 8.97 10.95
CA VAL A 50 -4.64 9.04 12.41
C VAL A 50 -4.10 7.78 13.08
N LEU A 51 -4.48 6.62 12.55
CA LEU A 51 -4.09 5.36 13.17
C LEU A 51 -2.59 5.11 13.06
N ILE A 52 -1.98 5.47 11.92
CA ILE A 52 -0.52 5.43 11.76
C ILE A 52 0.14 6.45 12.71
N TYR A 53 -0.44 7.63 12.91
CA TYR A 53 0.06 8.60 13.89
C TYR A 53 0.14 7.99 15.28
N LEU A 54 -0.99 7.42 15.73
CA LEU A 54 -1.11 6.80 17.04
C LEU A 54 -0.11 5.65 17.20
N MET A 55 0.03 4.80 16.17
CA MET A 55 1.02 3.71 16.19
C MET A 55 2.45 4.24 16.29
N VAL A 56 2.78 5.31 15.57
CA VAL A 56 4.14 5.88 15.57
C VAL A 56 4.46 6.58 16.89
N LEU A 57 3.49 7.27 17.50
CA LEU A 57 3.66 7.89 18.82
C LEU A 57 4.04 6.87 19.90
N MET A 58 3.57 5.63 19.77
CA MET A 58 3.93 4.53 20.69
C MET A 58 5.37 4.03 20.53
N ILE A 59 6.02 4.31 19.39
CA ILE A 59 7.33 3.75 19.05
C ILE A 59 8.45 4.73 19.38
N ASP A 60 8.43 5.93 18.79
CA ASP A 60 9.56 6.87 18.89
C ASP A 60 9.13 8.34 18.92
N ILE A 61 9.63 9.05 19.94
CA ILE A 61 9.35 10.48 20.19
C ILE A 61 10.08 11.40 19.20
N SER A 62 11.17 10.94 18.56
CA SER A 62 12.03 11.74 17.69
C SER A 62 11.39 12.11 16.35
N PHE A 63 10.38 11.37 15.89
CA PHE A 63 9.71 11.61 14.60
C PHE A 63 8.63 12.70 14.64
N LYS A 64 8.36 13.32 15.81
CA LYS A 64 7.20 14.21 16.01
C LYS A 64 7.12 15.38 15.03
N MET A 65 8.24 16.05 14.72
CA MET A 65 8.22 17.23 13.85
C MET A 65 7.99 16.89 12.37
N SER A 66 8.60 15.82 11.86
CA SER A 66 8.40 15.38 10.46
C SER A 66 7.02 14.79 10.26
N LEU A 67 6.49 14.09 11.26
CA LEU A 67 5.12 13.60 11.27
C LEU A 67 4.13 14.75 11.20
N ASN A 68 4.22 15.74 12.09
CA ASN A 68 3.28 16.87 12.12
C ASN A 68 3.22 17.62 10.78
N LEU A 69 4.37 17.80 10.10
CA LEU A 69 4.42 18.37 8.75
C LEU A 69 3.72 17.48 7.72
N LEU A 70 3.91 16.16 7.80
CA LEU A 70 3.23 15.20 6.94
C LEU A 70 1.71 15.22 7.14
N PHE A 71 1.23 15.35 8.39
CA PHE A 71 -0.21 15.52 8.68
C PHE A 71 -0.77 16.82 8.11
N LEU A 72 -0.06 17.94 8.24
CA LEU A 72 -0.49 19.23 7.70
C LEU A 72 -0.65 19.18 6.17
N ILE A 73 0.28 18.52 5.47
CA ILE A 73 0.21 18.40 4.01
C ILE A 73 -0.88 17.43 3.59
N LEU A 74 -1.06 16.32 4.31
CA LEU A 74 -2.18 15.40 4.07
C LEU A 74 -3.53 16.08 4.26
N TYR A 75 -3.65 16.91 5.31
CA TYR A 75 -4.83 17.73 5.52
C TYR A 75 -5.05 18.70 4.34
N TYR A 76 -3.99 19.34 3.86
CA TYR A 76 -4.11 20.22 2.71
C TYR A 76 -4.54 19.46 1.44
N ILE A 77 -3.99 18.27 1.17
CA ILE A 77 -4.42 17.40 0.05
C ILE A 77 -5.92 17.12 0.10
N MET A 78 -6.49 16.95 1.28
CA MET A 78 -7.92 16.69 1.47
C MET A 78 -8.81 17.88 1.10
N MET A 79 -8.28 19.09 1.24
CA MET A 79 -9.00 20.35 1.01
C MET A 79 -8.82 20.89 -0.40
N VAL A 80 -7.99 20.24 -1.21
CA VAL A 80 -7.71 20.67 -2.57
C VAL A 80 -8.88 20.33 -3.49
N ASN A 81 -9.30 21.34 -4.27
CA ASN A 81 -10.30 21.19 -5.32
C ASN A 81 -9.69 20.99 -6.73
N ASP A 82 -8.48 21.50 -6.98
CA ASP A 82 -7.86 21.48 -8.31
C ASP A 82 -6.83 20.35 -8.48
N PHE A 83 -6.78 19.75 -9.67
CA PHE A 83 -5.87 18.63 -9.92
C PHE A 83 -4.38 19.04 -9.86
N VAL A 84 -4.04 20.29 -10.25
CA VAL A 84 -2.66 20.82 -10.13
C VAL A 84 -2.22 20.90 -8.68
N SER A 85 -3.03 21.51 -7.81
CA SER A 85 -2.68 21.64 -6.40
C SER A 85 -2.65 20.27 -5.71
N PHE A 86 -3.46 19.32 -6.16
CA PHE A 86 -3.43 17.95 -5.67
C PHE A 86 -2.10 17.30 -6.04
N PHE A 87 -1.70 17.41 -7.31
CA PHE A 87 -0.46 16.82 -7.80
C PHE A 87 0.79 17.42 -7.14
N LEU A 88 0.83 18.75 -6.95
CA LEU A 88 1.93 19.42 -6.25
C LEU A 88 2.05 18.91 -4.81
N MET A 89 0.95 18.84 -4.08
CA MET A 89 0.95 18.38 -2.69
C MET A 89 1.31 16.89 -2.58
N TYR A 90 0.85 16.09 -3.54
CA TYR A 90 1.23 14.68 -3.70
C TYR A 90 2.74 14.48 -3.91
N GLU A 91 3.41 15.36 -4.67
CA GLU A 91 4.88 15.35 -4.78
C GLU A 91 5.57 15.84 -3.50
N MET A 92 5.02 16.85 -2.83
CA MET A 92 5.58 17.34 -1.56
C MET A 92 5.60 16.27 -0.47
N VAL A 93 4.58 15.41 -0.37
CA VAL A 93 4.60 14.27 0.56
C VAL A 93 5.72 13.29 0.22
N PHE A 94 5.93 12.99 -1.07
CA PHE A 94 7.00 12.09 -1.49
C PHE A 94 8.39 12.63 -1.11
N ILE A 95 8.62 13.92 -1.34
CA ILE A 95 9.86 14.61 -0.96
C ILE A 95 10.08 14.55 0.55
N LEU A 96 9.04 14.79 1.36
CA LEU A 96 9.16 14.70 2.83
C LEU A 96 9.52 13.30 3.32
N ILE A 97 8.93 12.28 2.71
CA ILE A 97 9.23 10.88 3.07
C ILE A 97 10.67 10.54 2.67
N MET A 98 11.13 10.99 1.51
CA MET A 98 12.54 10.86 1.12
C MET A 98 13.48 11.50 2.15
N PHE A 99 13.20 12.73 2.59
CA PHE A 99 13.97 13.38 3.66
C PHE A 99 13.96 12.57 4.96
N SER A 100 12.81 11.99 5.34
CA SER A 100 12.72 11.14 6.52
C SER A 100 13.64 9.93 6.46
N ILE A 101 13.78 9.30 5.28
CA ILE A 101 14.69 8.15 5.07
C ILE A 101 16.15 8.60 5.13
N LEU A 102 16.48 9.73 4.51
CA LEU A 102 17.85 10.26 4.49
C LEU A 102 18.35 10.65 5.89
N VAL A 103 17.50 11.27 6.71
CA VAL A 103 17.86 11.71 8.06
C VAL A 103 17.89 10.55 9.04
N LEU A 104 16.87 9.66 8.99
CA LEU A 104 16.59 8.69 10.06
C LEU A 104 16.90 7.24 9.68
N GLY A 105 17.33 6.98 8.44
CA GLY A 105 17.80 5.66 8.00
C GLY A 105 19.09 5.25 8.70
N TYR A 106 19.28 3.95 8.92
CA TYR A 106 20.37 3.43 9.76
C TYR A 106 21.71 3.26 9.02
N SER A 107 21.67 2.86 7.75
CA SER A 107 22.85 2.46 6.95
C SER A 107 23.27 3.54 5.95
N PHE A 108 24.51 3.46 5.47
CA PHE A 108 25.03 4.41 4.46
C PHE A 108 24.34 4.27 3.10
N GLU A 109 23.80 3.08 2.80
CA GLU A 109 23.04 2.78 1.57
C GLU A 109 21.75 3.61 1.46
N ARG A 110 21.29 4.28 2.54
CA ARG A 110 20.17 5.23 2.53
C ARG A 110 20.34 6.36 1.51
N LEU A 111 21.57 6.78 1.22
CA LEU A 111 21.83 7.76 0.17
C LEU A 111 21.45 7.21 -1.21
N MET A 112 21.84 5.97 -1.50
CA MET A 112 21.49 5.29 -2.74
C MET A 112 19.97 5.11 -2.87
N ALA A 113 19.28 4.74 -1.78
CA ALA A 113 17.82 4.66 -1.74
C ALA A 113 17.16 6.02 -2.02
N GLY A 114 17.67 7.10 -1.42
CA GLY A 114 17.19 8.46 -1.67
C GLY A 114 17.38 8.91 -3.11
N TYR A 115 18.54 8.64 -3.71
CA TYR A 115 18.79 8.92 -5.13
C TYR A 115 17.82 8.15 -6.01
N LEU A 116 17.63 6.84 -5.77
CA LEU A 116 16.67 6.02 -6.52
C LEU A 116 15.25 6.58 -6.42
N MET A 117 14.78 6.94 -5.22
CA MET A 117 13.46 7.56 -5.05
C MET A 117 13.31 8.86 -5.85
N MET A 118 14.32 9.72 -5.83
CA MET A 118 14.31 10.98 -6.58
C MET A 118 14.32 10.75 -8.09
N PHE A 119 15.14 9.83 -8.60
CA PHE A 119 15.18 9.52 -10.03
C PHE A 119 13.85 8.97 -10.54
N TYR A 120 13.25 8.02 -9.81
CA TYR A 120 11.98 7.43 -10.19
C TYR A 120 10.84 8.45 -10.20
N SER A 121 10.78 9.31 -9.16
CA SER A 121 9.76 10.37 -9.12
C SER A 121 9.98 11.37 -10.26
N PHE A 122 11.16 11.99 -10.36
CA PHE A 122 11.45 13.05 -11.32
C PHE A 122 11.18 12.65 -12.78
N LEU A 123 11.55 11.42 -13.18
CA LEU A 123 11.39 10.94 -14.56
C LEU A 123 9.92 10.89 -15.01
N PHE A 124 9.00 10.58 -14.11
CA PHE A 124 7.58 10.42 -14.44
C PHE A 124 6.72 11.59 -13.98
N SER A 125 7.09 12.25 -12.88
CA SER A 125 6.33 13.37 -12.33
C SER A 125 6.56 14.67 -13.07
N SER A 126 7.79 14.94 -13.54
CA SER A 126 8.07 16.20 -14.26
C SER A 126 7.34 16.29 -15.61
N PRO A 127 7.29 15.23 -16.47
CA PRO A 127 6.47 15.30 -17.68
C PRO A 127 4.98 15.36 -17.35
N ALA A 128 4.53 14.64 -16.33
CA ALA A 128 3.12 14.68 -15.90
C ALA A 128 2.70 16.07 -15.42
N LEU A 129 3.52 16.76 -14.62
CA LEU A 129 3.25 18.12 -14.19
C LEU A 129 3.16 19.07 -15.39
N MET A 130 4.12 18.98 -16.33
CA MET A 130 4.08 19.79 -17.55
C MET A 130 2.77 19.57 -18.31
N MET A 131 2.32 18.32 -18.44
CA MET A 131 1.03 18.03 -19.07
C MET A 131 -0.12 18.68 -18.31
N ILE A 132 -0.21 18.50 -17.00
CA ILE A 132 -1.32 19.02 -16.21
C ILE A 132 -1.38 20.56 -16.36
N MET A 133 -0.24 21.25 -16.27
CA MET A 133 -0.16 22.71 -16.42
C MET A 133 -0.54 23.18 -17.84
N LEU A 134 -0.15 22.44 -18.87
CA LEU A 134 -0.52 22.76 -20.27
C LEU A 134 -2.03 22.60 -20.51
N PHE A 135 -2.66 21.68 -19.79
CA PHE A 135 -4.06 21.35 -19.99
C PHE A 135 -5.01 22.01 -18.99
N ASP A 136 -4.54 22.80 -18.03
CA ASP A 136 -5.32 23.23 -16.85
C ASP A 136 -6.73 23.79 -17.16
N HIS A 137 -6.90 24.55 -18.25
CA HIS A 137 -8.20 25.09 -18.68
C HIS A 137 -9.06 24.13 -19.55
N VAL A 138 -8.46 23.10 -20.14
CA VAL A 138 -9.11 22.07 -20.99
C VAL A 138 -9.24 20.73 -20.25
N PHE A 139 -8.53 20.53 -19.14
CA PHE A 139 -8.43 19.30 -18.35
C PHE A 139 -9.82 18.83 -17.88
N LEU A 140 -10.66 19.80 -17.52
CA LEU A 140 -12.04 19.65 -17.09
C LEU A 140 -13.02 19.36 -18.24
N MET A 141 -12.67 19.73 -19.48
CA MET A 141 -13.52 19.62 -20.66
C MET A 141 -13.22 18.34 -21.45
N LYS A 142 -13.46 17.20 -20.79
CA LYS A 142 -13.98 15.91 -21.31
C LYS A 142 -13.35 15.19 -22.53
N SER A 143 -12.33 15.68 -23.24
CA SER A 143 -11.78 14.94 -24.38
C SER A 143 -10.32 14.50 -24.20
N TRP A 144 -10.04 13.72 -23.14
CA TRP A 144 -8.71 13.11 -22.93
C TRP A 144 -8.39 11.98 -23.92
N LEU A 145 -9.42 11.27 -24.39
CA LEU A 145 -9.27 10.15 -25.31
C LEU A 145 -8.70 10.56 -26.69
N THR A 146 -8.69 11.85 -27.02
CA THR A 146 -8.15 12.38 -28.29
C THR A 146 -6.68 12.79 -28.20
N TYR A 147 -6.13 12.93 -27.00
CA TYR A 147 -4.73 13.32 -26.82
C TYR A 147 -3.87 12.06 -26.70
N GLY A 148 -2.86 11.97 -27.56
CA GLY A 148 -2.20 10.72 -27.95
C GLY A 148 -1.76 9.82 -26.80
N VAL A 149 -1.67 8.53 -27.12
CA VAL A 149 -1.29 7.42 -26.25
C VAL A 149 -0.11 7.74 -25.31
N ILE A 150 0.92 8.44 -25.82
CA ILE A 150 2.13 8.83 -25.07
C ILE A 150 1.81 9.69 -23.83
N MET A 151 0.85 10.60 -23.92
CA MET A 151 0.55 11.53 -22.83
C MET A 151 -0.18 10.83 -21.69
N ASN A 152 -1.03 9.88 -22.04
CA ASN A 152 -1.69 8.99 -21.11
C ASN A 152 -0.67 8.11 -20.36
N TYR A 153 0.38 7.65 -21.04
CA TYR A 153 1.46 6.88 -20.40
C TYR A 153 2.22 7.67 -19.34
N PHE A 154 2.58 8.93 -19.60
CA PHE A 154 3.32 9.72 -18.60
C PHE A 154 2.45 10.14 -17.41
N LEU A 155 1.20 10.53 -17.67
CA LEU A 155 0.25 10.88 -16.61
C LEU A 155 0.03 9.70 -15.67
N VAL A 156 -0.32 8.53 -16.21
CA VAL A 156 -0.50 7.31 -15.43
C VAL A 156 0.82 6.84 -14.84
N GLY A 157 1.91 6.98 -15.58
CA GLY A 157 3.28 6.64 -15.17
C GLY A 157 3.68 7.33 -13.87
N SER A 158 3.32 8.61 -13.69
CA SER A 158 3.59 9.35 -12.45
C SER A 158 2.96 8.73 -11.21
N PHE A 159 1.81 8.08 -11.40
CA PHE A 159 1.15 7.32 -10.34
C PHE A 159 1.62 5.86 -10.27
N MET A 160 1.97 5.22 -11.41
CA MET A 160 2.59 3.88 -11.47
C MET A 160 3.95 3.80 -10.77
N VAL A 161 4.67 4.91 -10.64
CA VAL A 161 5.90 4.90 -9.86
C VAL A 161 5.61 4.75 -8.37
N LYS A 162 4.60 5.47 -7.86
CA LYS A 162 4.24 5.43 -6.43
C LYS A 162 3.33 4.24 -6.09
N PHE A 163 2.68 3.66 -7.10
CA PHE A 163 2.06 2.34 -7.07
C PHE A 163 3.02 1.31 -7.64
N PRO A 164 3.85 0.65 -6.81
CA PRO A 164 4.89 -0.23 -7.33
C PRO A 164 4.27 -1.34 -8.18
N ILE A 165 4.51 -1.26 -9.49
CA ILE A 165 4.16 -2.29 -10.46
C ILE A 165 5.44 -3.04 -10.82
N PHE A 166 5.30 -4.30 -11.24
CA PHE A 166 6.44 -5.05 -11.75
C PHE A 166 7.16 -4.28 -12.88
N GLY A 167 8.48 -4.10 -12.77
CA GLY A 167 9.28 -3.16 -13.57
C GLY A 167 9.67 -1.87 -12.83
N PHE A 168 8.71 -1.16 -12.22
CA PHE A 168 8.96 0.11 -11.50
C PHE A 168 9.06 -0.03 -9.98
N HIS A 169 8.81 -1.22 -9.44
CA HIS A 169 8.78 -1.49 -8.01
C HIS A 169 10.14 -1.46 -7.29
N TYR A 170 11.28 -1.50 -8.00
CA TYR A 170 12.60 -1.74 -7.38
C TYR A 170 12.98 -0.72 -6.30
N TRP A 171 12.59 0.55 -6.46
CA TRP A 171 12.88 1.58 -5.47
C TRP A 171 12.25 1.30 -4.11
N LEU A 172 11.10 0.61 -4.08
CA LEU A 172 10.32 0.45 -2.87
C LEU A 172 10.91 -0.57 -1.88
N PRO A 173 11.30 -1.79 -2.27
CA PRO A 173 12.04 -2.69 -1.39
C PRO A 173 13.33 -2.07 -0.85
N VAL A 174 14.10 -1.38 -1.71
CA VAL A 174 15.35 -0.71 -1.31
C VAL A 174 15.06 0.41 -0.29
N ALA A 175 14.04 1.24 -0.52
CA ALA A 175 13.63 2.28 0.42
C ALA A 175 13.19 1.69 1.77
N HIS A 176 12.45 0.57 1.76
CA HIS A 176 12.02 -0.09 2.99
C HIS A 176 13.19 -0.67 3.79
N VAL A 177 14.20 -1.26 3.15
CA VAL A 177 15.37 -1.81 3.85
C VAL A 177 16.08 -0.70 4.66
N GLU A 178 16.30 0.44 4.02
CA GLU A 178 17.07 1.56 4.56
C GLU A 178 16.29 2.45 5.54
N ALA A 179 14.97 2.54 5.38
CA ALA A 179 14.13 3.35 6.25
C ALA A 179 14.18 2.87 7.71
N SER A 180 13.95 3.78 8.65
CA SER A 180 13.61 3.39 10.02
C SER A 180 12.31 2.57 10.06
N THR A 181 12.01 1.92 11.19
CA THR A 181 10.75 1.18 11.38
C THR A 181 9.55 2.11 11.16
N VAL A 182 9.56 3.26 11.80
CA VAL A 182 8.58 4.34 11.62
C VAL A 182 8.50 4.80 10.16
N GLY A 183 9.64 5.04 9.51
CA GLY A 183 9.69 5.43 8.11
C GLY A 183 9.03 4.39 7.20
N SER A 184 9.28 3.10 7.43
CA SER A 184 8.63 2.02 6.69
C SER A 184 7.12 1.93 6.94
N MET A 185 6.65 2.22 8.15
CA MET A 185 5.21 2.27 8.47
C MET A 185 4.51 3.42 7.75
N ILE A 186 5.10 4.61 7.71
CA ILE A 186 4.57 5.77 6.96
C ILE A 186 4.58 5.48 5.46
N LEU A 187 5.67 4.93 4.92
CA LEU A 187 5.81 4.63 3.50
C LEU A 187 4.76 3.60 3.04
N ALA A 188 4.59 2.52 3.80
CA ALA A 188 3.61 1.48 3.49
C ALA A 188 2.18 1.96 3.73
N GLY A 189 1.91 2.65 4.84
CA GLY A 189 0.57 3.02 5.29
C GLY A 189 0.00 4.27 4.62
N VAL A 190 0.84 5.24 4.22
CA VAL A 190 0.39 6.51 3.65
C VAL A 190 0.75 6.64 2.17
N LEU A 191 2.04 6.56 1.81
CA LEU A 191 2.50 6.89 0.45
C LEU A 191 1.86 5.99 -0.61
N LEU A 192 1.84 4.68 -0.38
CA LEU A 192 1.20 3.73 -1.31
C LEU A 192 -0.29 4.00 -1.48
N LYS A 193 -0.98 4.39 -0.40
CA LYS A 193 -2.41 4.71 -0.46
C LYS A 193 -2.66 6.03 -1.19
N LEU A 194 -1.82 7.05 -0.97
CA LEU A 194 -1.85 8.31 -1.73
C LEU A 194 -1.75 8.10 -3.25
N GLY A 195 -0.86 7.21 -3.70
CA GLY A 195 -0.81 6.79 -5.11
C GLY A 195 -2.15 6.21 -5.57
N GLY A 196 -2.77 5.39 -4.71
CA GLY A 196 -4.17 4.92 -4.74
C GLY A 196 -5.17 5.92 -5.22
N ILE A 197 -5.21 7.01 -4.48
CA ILE A 197 -6.27 7.99 -4.63
C ILE A 197 -6.02 8.86 -5.84
N GLY A 198 -4.75 9.17 -6.12
CA GLY A 198 -4.39 9.84 -7.36
C GLY A 198 -4.90 9.08 -8.58
N MET A 199 -4.70 7.76 -8.62
CA MET A 199 -5.27 6.92 -9.68
C MET A 199 -6.78 6.83 -9.63
N TYR A 200 -7.37 6.70 -8.44
CA TYR A 200 -8.82 6.64 -8.27
C TYR A 200 -9.48 7.90 -8.86
N TYR A 201 -8.94 9.09 -8.53
CA TYR A 201 -9.38 10.37 -9.08
C TYR A 201 -9.18 10.44 -10.59
N LEU A 202 -8.02 10.05 -11.10
CA LEU A 202 -7.81 9.99 -12.55
C LEU A 202 -8.86 9.12 -13.25
N VAL A 203 -9.10 7.91 -12.76
CA VAL A 203 -10.06 6.97 -13.36
C VAL A 203 -11.49 7.51 -13.26
N THR A 204 -11.87 8.14 -12.15
CA THR A 204 -13.22 8.69 -11.96
C THR A 204 -13.47 9.95 -12.78
N TYR A 205 -12.51 10.88 -12.84
CA TYR A 205 -12.70 12.17 -13.50
C TYR A 205 -12.47 12.10 -15.00
N LEU A 206 -11.45 11.34 -15.43
CA LEU A 206 -11.08 11.28 -16.84
C LEU A 206 -11.77 10.13 -17.59
N ASN A 207 -12.64 9.35 -16.93
CA ASN A 207 -13.22 8.10 -17.45
C ASN A 207 -12.15 7.22 -18.11
N PHE A 208 -10.99 7.19 -17.47
CA PHE A 208 -9.78 6.69 -18.06
C PHE A 208 -9.71 5.17 -17.94
N MET A 209 -10.04 4.49 -19.03
CA MET A 209 -9.92 3.05 -19.16
C MET A 209 -8.69 2.73 -19.99
N VAL A 210 -7.57 2.40 -19.35
CA VAL A 210 -6.43 1.87 -20.09
C VAL A 210 -6.35 0.36 -19.98
N LYS A 211 -6.29 -0.25 -21.16
CA LYS A 211 -6.16 -1.70 -21.38
C LYS A 211 -4.74 -2.17 -21.09
N PHE A 212 -4.22 -1.88 -19.90
CA PHE A 212 -2.94 -2.41 -19.42
C PHE A 212 -3.09 -3.86 -18.94
N HIS A 213 -3.59 -4.73 -19.81
CA HIS A 213 -3.86 -6.12 -19.45
C HIS A 213 -2.60 -6.90 -19.07
N TRP A 214 -1.44 -6.49 -19.58
CA TRP A 214 -0.14 -7.07 -19.20
C TRP A 214 0.20 -6.87 -17.72
N LEU A 215 -0.40 -5.89 -17.04
CA LEU A 215 -0.18 -5.66 -15.61
C LEU A 215 -0.69 -6.79 -14.73
N ALA A 216 -1.61 -7.62 -15.22
CA ALA A 216 -2.06 -8.81 -14.48
C ALA A 216 -0.90 -9.78 -14.19
N LEU A 217 0.16 -9.78 -15.01
CA LEU A 217 1.37 -10.59 -14.80
C LEU A 217 2.21 -10.09 -13.61
N SER A 218 2.06 -8.83 -13.20
CA SER A 218 2.87 -8.25 -12.13
C SER A 218 2.66 -8.94 -10.77
N VAL A 219 1.44 -9.36 -10.47
CA VAL A 219 1.08 -10.01 -9.20
C VAL A 219 1.80 -11.36 -9.04
N PRO A 220 1.64 -12.36 -9.93
CA PRO A 220 2.31 -13.64 -9.75
C PRO A 220 3.84 -13.52 -9.82
N LEU A 221 4.38 -12.63 -10.67
CA LEU A 221 5.83 -12.43 -10.77
C LEU A 221 6.42 -11.87 -9.47
N THR A 222 5.78 -10.85 -8.88
CA THR A 222 6.24 -10.30 -7.59
C THR A 222 6.14 -11.34 -6.48
N MET A 223 5.06 -12.13 -6.45
CA MET A 223 4.92 -13.21 -5.47
C MET A 223 5.98 -14.33 -5.63
N LEU A 224 6.38 -14.67 -6.84
CA LEU A 224 7.47 -15.62 -7.07
C LEU A 224 8.82 -15.09 -6.56
N MET A 225 9.08 -13.79 -6.75
CA MET A 225 10.29 -13.16 -6.22
C MET A 225 10.36 -13.20 -4.69
N ILE A 226 9.21 -13.08 -4.00
CA ILE A 226 9.14 -13.18 -2.53
C ILE A 226 9.71 -14.51 -2.05
N LEU A 227 9.42 -15.63 -2.72
CA LEU A 227 9.86 -16.96 -2.28
C LEU A 227 11.38 -17.14 -2.24
N LEU A 228 12.13 -16.28 -2.95
CA LEU A 228 13.59 -16.31 -3.02
C LEU A 228 14.26 -15.41 -1.97
N MET A 229 13.51 -14.52 -1.31
CA MET A 229 14.07 -13.52 -0.40
C MET A 229 14.24 -14.08 1.01
N SER A 230 15.35 -13.74 1.66
CA SER A 230 15.67 -14.18 3.03
C SER A 230 15.41 -13.12 4.10
N ASP A 231 15.36 -11.83 3.73
CA ASP A 231 15.15 -10.72 4.65
C ASP A 231 13.66 -10.41 4.85
N LEU A 232 13.21 -10.40 6.12
CA LEU A 232 11.80 -10.17 6.47
C LEU A 232 11.27 -8.82 5.99
N LYS A 233 12.09 -7.77 6.04
CA LYS A 233 11.66 -6.42 5.62
C LYS A 233 11.43 -6.34 4.11
N ILE A 234 12.28 -7.02 3.34
CA ILE A 234 12.18 -7.13 1.89
C ILE A 234 10.95 -7.96 1.51
N LEU A 235 10.74 -9.10 2.19
CA LEU A 235 9.57 -9.96 1.99
C LEU A 235 8.25 -9.20 2.17
N ILE A 236 8.12 -8.44 3.26
CA ILE A 236 6.92 -7.65 3.53
C ILE A 236 6.77 -6.54 2.49
N ALA A 237 7.85 -5.86 2.10
CA ALA A 237 7.82 -4.86 1.04
C ALA A 237 7.29 -5.46 -0.27
N TYR A 238 7.82 -6.60 -0.72
CA TYR A 238 7.32 -7.27 -1.93
C TYR A 238 5.88 -7.78 -1.81
N SER A 239 5.44 -8.25 -0.63
CA SER A 239 4.02 -8.59 -0.45
C SER A 239 3.12 -7.35 -0.64
N SER A 240 3.58 -6.17 -0.20
CA SER A 240 2.84 -4.92 -0.43
C SER A 240 2.82 -4.49 -1.90
N VAL A 241 3.92 -4.74 -2.63
CA VAL A 241 3.96 -4.55 -4.08
C VAL A 241 2.90 -5.42 -4.77
N ALA A 242 2.77 -6.67 -4.37
CA ALA A 242 1.87 -7.61 -5.02
C ALA A 242 0.37 -7.31 -4.76
N HIS A 243 -0.01 -6.95 -3.52
CA HIS A 243 -1.39 -6.51 -3.25
C HIS A 243 -1.71 -5.18 -3.94
N MET A 244 -0.79 -4.21 -3.92
CA MET A 244 -1.02 -2.90 -4.53
C MET A 244 -0.99 -2.95 -6.06
N SER A 245 -0.26 -3.87 -6.67
CA SER A 245 -0.29 -4.08 -8.12
C SER A 245 -1.62 -4.70 -8.58
N MET A 246 -2.21 -5.59 -7.79
CA MET A 246 -3.59 -6.07 -8.01
C MET A 246 -4.59 -4.93 -7.93
N VAL A 247 -4.49 -4.08 -6.90
CA VAL A 247 -5.32 -2.88 -6.73
C VAL A 247 -5.20 -1.95 -7.94
N PHE A 248 -3.98 -1.67 -8.40
CA PHE A 248 -3.75 -0.81 -9.55
C PHE A 248 -4.39 -1.37 -10.83
N TYR A 249 -4.15 -2.65 -11.13
CA TYR A 249 -4.72 -3.29 -12.31
C TYR A 249 -6.25 -3.23 -12.33
N VAL A 250 -6.88 -3.49 -11.18
CA VAL A 250 -8.34 -3.49 -11.01
C VAL A 250 -8.91 -2.07 -11.10
N LEU A 251 -8.19 -1.06 -10.59
CA LEU A 251 -8.55 0.35 -10.79
C LEU A 251 -8.62 0.73 -12.27
N CYS A 252 -7.67 0.26 -13.09
CA CYS A 252 -7.65 0.54 -14.53
C CYS A 252 -8.88 -0.01 -15.28
N LEU A 253 -9.61 -0.99 -14.71
CA LEU A 253 -10.86 -1.50 -15.27
C LEU A 253 -12.06 -0.56 -15.01
N GLY A 254 -11.95 0.39 -14.08
CA GLY A 254 -12.87 1.51 -13.86
C GLY A 254 -14.33 1.21 -13.52
N SER A 255 -14.74 -0.06 -13.43
CA SER A 255 -16.09 -0.48 -13.03
C SER A 255 -16.46 -0.02 -11.60
N MET A 256 -17.75 0.11 -11.29
CA MET A 256 -18.17 0.46 -9.92
C MET A 256 -17.78 -0.62 -8.90
N VAL A 257 -17.79 -1.89 -9.31
CA VAL A 257 -17.37 -3.02 -8.45
C VAL A 257 -15.87 -2.95 -8.17
N SER A 258 -15.05 -2.65 -9.18
CA SER A 258 -13.60 -2.49 -9.00
C SER A 258 -13.28 -1.33 -8.07
N LYS A 259 -13.94 -0.18 -8.23
CA LYS A 259 -13.80 0.98 -7.34
C LYS A 259 -14.08 0.62 -5.88
N LYS A 260 -15.18 -0.09 -5.59
CA LYS A 260 -15.53 -0.54 -4.23
C LYS A 260 -14.51 -1.53 -3.67
N GLY A 261 -14.13 -2.55 -4.44
CA GLY A 261 -13.15 -3.56 -4.01
C GLY A 261 -11.78 -2.96 -3.71
N VAL A 262 -11.32 -2.05 -4.57
CA VAL A 262 -10.05 -1.34 -4.39
C VAL A 262 -10.05 -0.50 -3.12
N LEU A 263 -11.10 0.28 -2.88
CA LEU A 263 -11.19 1.09 -1.66
C LEU A 263 -11.10 0.21 -0.41
N MET A 264 -11.84 -0.90 -0.39
CA MET A 264 -11.78 -1.83 0.73
C MET A 264 -10.37 -2.39 0.95
N MET A 265 -9.67 -2.77 -0.13
CA MET A 265 -8.30 -3.28 -0.02
C MET A 265 -7.27 -2.24 0.37
N MET A 266 -7.37 -1.01 -0.14
CA MET A 266 -6.45 0.07 0.24
C MET A 266 -6.55 0.38 1.73
N ILE A 267 -7.78 0.36 2.29
CA ILE A 267 -8.04 0.53 3.72
C ILE A 267 -7.45 -0.65 4.50
N TYR A 268 -7.85 -1.87 4.14
CA TYR A 268 -7.44 -3.08 4.85
C TYR A 268 -5.92 -3.26 4.87
N HIS A 269 -5.28 -3.17 3.71
CA HIS A 269 -3.82 -3.24 3.61
C HIS A 269 -3.16 -2.01 4.24
N GLY A 270 -3.82 -0.86 4.25
CA GLY A 270 -3.40 0.33 5.00
C GLY A 270 -3.19 0.05 6.49
N PHE A 271 -3.96 -0.86 7.07
CA PHE A 271 -3.80 -1.30 8.46
C PHE A 271 -2.77 -2.39 8.66
N ILE A 272 -2.75 -3.39 7.78
CA ILE A 272 -1.91 -4.58 8.01
C ILE A 272 -0.45 -4.32 7.69
N SER A 273 -0.15 -3.58 6.62
CA SER A 273 1.25 -3.38 6.25
C SER A 273 2.06 -2.64 7.32
N PRO A 274 1.58 -1.55 7.96
CA PRO A 274 2.30 -0.93 9.08
C PRO A 274 2.50 -1.90 10.26
N LEU A 275 1.50 -2.72 10.61
CA LEU A 275 1.61 -3.71 11.69
C LEU A 275 2.69 -4.77 11.38
N MET A 276 2.77 -5.22 10.14
CA MET A 276 3.79 -6.16 9.67
C MET A 276 5.21 -5.54 9.73
N PHE A 277 5.35 -4.26 9.34
CA PHE A 277 6.61 -3.52 9.50
C PHE A 277 6.96 -3.27 10.96
N TRP A 278 5.98 -3.09 11.84
CA TRP A 278 6.17 -2.99 13.28
C TRP A 278 6.72 -4.29 13.88
N LEU A 279 6.18 -5.44 13.48
CA LEU A 279 6.69 -6.77 13.86
C LEU A 279 8.16 -6.94 13.46
N VAL A 280 8.53 -6.57 12.24
CA VAL A 280 9.95 -6.59 11.82
C VAL A 280 10.79 -5.58 12.60
N GLY A 281 10.20 -4.46 13.01
CA GLY A 281 10.86 -3.50 13.90
C GLY A 281 11.23 -4.09 15.26
N ILE A 282 10.35 -4.89 15.86
CA ILE A 282 10.63 -5.60 17.13
C ILE A 282 11.80 -6.57 16.95
N LEU A 283 11.80 -7.35 15.87
CA LEU A 283 12.90 -8.28 15.57
C LEU A 283 14.22 -7.53 15.30
N ALA A 284 14.15 -6.39 14.60
CA ALA A 284 15.31 -5.54 14.34
C ALA A 284 15.88 -4.94 15.64
N TRP A 285 15.05 -4.66 16.66
CA TRP A 285 15.51 -4.29 18.00
C TRP A 285 16.29 -5.43 18.66
N TRP A 286 15.91 -6.69 18.42
CA TRP A 286 16.70 -7.86 18.79
C TRP A 286 17.88 -8.13 17.84
N LYS A 287 18.25 -7.16 17.00
CA LYS A 287 19.36 -7.20 16.04
C LYS A 287 19.24 -8.32 14.99
N THR A 288 18.03 -8.78 14.69
CA THR A 288 17.80 -9.83 13.69
C THR A 288 16.75 -9.40 12.67
N ARG A 289 17.01 -9.68 11.39
CA ARG A 289 16.07 -9.44 10.27
C ARG A 289 15.98 -10.62 9.30
N SER A 290 16.94 -11.52 9.36
CA SER A 290 17.04 -12.68 8.46
C SER A 290 16.12 -13.80 8.93
N LEU A 291 15.37 -14.38 7.98
CA LEU A 291 14.50 -15.54 8.24
C LEU A 291 15.28 -16.72 8.84
N MET A 292 16.53 -16.91 8.44
CA MET A 292 17.35 -18.04 8.92
C MET A 292 17.56 -17.99 10.43
N VAL A 293 17.74 -16.79 11.00
CA VAL A 293 17.91 -16.64 12.46
C VAL A 293 16.57 -16.74 13.18
N VAL A 294 15.50 -16.21 12.58
CA VAL A 294 14.14 -16.31 13.12
C VAL A 294 13.69 -17.77 13.27
N LYS A 295 14.06 -18.64 12.33
CA LYS A 295 13.83 -20.10 12.40
C LYS A 295 14.48 -20.83 13.57
N VAL A 296 15.40 -20.19 14.29
CA VAL A 296 16.11 -20.79 15.43
C VAL A 296 15.71 -20.10 16.74
N LEU A 297 15.13 -18.91 16.67
CA LEU A 297 14.68 -18.15 17.83
C LEU A 297 13.42 -18.76 18.46
N SER A 298 13.51 -19.20 19.71
CA SER A 298 12.34 -19.62 20.48
C SER A 298 11.53 -18.40 20.92
N MET A 299 10.31 -18.29 20.43
CA MET A 299 9.37 -17.22 20.79
C MET A 299 8.40 -17.68 21.87
N SER A 300 7.88 -16.75 22.67
CA SER A 300 6.82 -17.07 23.64
C SER A 300 5.50 -17.39 22.93
N ASN A 301 4.67 -18.24 23.53
CA ASN A 301 3.39 -18.65 22.94
C ASN A 301 2.45 -17.46 22.66
N LEU A 302 2.44 -16.45 23.54
CA LEU A 302 1.65 -15.24 23.35
C LEU A 302 2.13 -14.45 22.12
N PHE A 303 3.44 -14.33 21.93
CA PHE A 303 4.00 -13.65 20.76
C PHE A 303 3.69 -14.42 19.47
N LEU A 304 3.83 -15.75 19.49
CA LEU A 304 3.45 -16.61 18.35
C LEU A 304 1.97 -16.47 17.97
N LEU A 305 1.07 -16.36 18.96
CA LEU A 305 -0.35 -16.12 18.72
C LEU A 305 -0.59 -14.78 18.00
N THR A 306 0.11 -13.71 18.42
CA THR A 306 -0.01 -12.41 17.75
C THR A 306 0.50 -12.44 16.31
N ILE A 307 1.61 -13.15 16.06
CA ILE A 307 2.18 -13.33 14.72
C ILE A 307 1.20 -14.14 13.84
N PHE A 308 0.58 -15.19 14.38
CA PHE A 308 -0.41 -15.99 13.69
C PHE A 308 -1.58 -15.16 13.19
N PHE A 309 -2.18 -14.34 14.07
CA PHE A 309 -3.27 -13.45 13.68
C PHE A 309 -2.84 -12.43 12.62
N LEU A 310 -1.64 -11.85 12.74
CA LEU A 310 -1.11 -10.92 11.75
C LEU A 310 -0.96 -11.56 10.36
N PHE A 311 -0.46 -12.80 10.27
CA PHE A 311 -0.33 -13.49 8.99
C PHE A 311 -1.67 -13.95 8.41
N ILE A 312 -2.65 -14.36 9.24
CA ILE A 312 -4.02 -14.64 8.78
C ILE A 312 -4.65 -13.37 8.20
N LEU A 313 -4.47 -12.24 8.88
CA LEU A 313 -4.95 -10.95 8.39
C LEU A 313 -4.27 -10.60 7.06
N ASN A 314 -2.95 -10.75 6.95
CA ASN A 314 -2.23 -10.46 5.70
C ASN A 314 -2.60 -11.42 4.55
N MET A 315 -3.01 -12.64 4.84
CA MET A 315 -3.50 -13.60 3.85
C MET A 315 -4.89 -13.25 3.31
N GLY A 316 -5.66 -12.39 3.97
CA GLY A 316 -7.03 -12.09 3.57
C GLY A 316 -7.99 -13.27 3.82
N PHE A 317 -7.86 -13.96 4.96
CA PHE A 317 -8.73 -15.08 5.30
C PHE A 317 -10.19 -14.63 5.57
N PRO A 318 -11.23 -15.38 5.17
CA PRO A 318 -12.62 -15.10 5.57
C PRO A 318 -12.75 -15.21 7.11
N PRO A 319 -13.38 -14.27 7.84
CA PRO A 319 -14.36 -13.25 7.45
C PRO A 319 -13.81 -11.80 7.35
N PHE A 320 -12.49 -11.61 7.22
CA PHE A 320 -11.89 -10.27 7.29
C PHE A 320 -12.15 -9.41 6.04
N MET A 321 -12.04 -8.10 6.19
CA MET A 321 -12.31 -7.12 5.13
C MET A 321 -11.41 -7.30 3.89
N GLY A 322 -10.19 -7.83 4.06
CA GLY A 322 -9.30 -8.17 2.95
C GLY A 322 -9.89 -9.18 2.00
N PHE A 323 -10.50 -10.25 2.53
CA PHE A 323 -11.15 -11.26 1.71
C PHE A 323 -12.27 -10.66 0.84
N MET A 324 -13.10 -9.80 1.44
CA MET A 324 -14.20 -9.14 0.74
C MET A 324 -13.69 -8.19 -0.35
N GLY A 325 -12.62 -7.47 -0.08
CA GLY A 325 -11.95 -6.63 -1.08
C GLY A 325 -11.40 -7.45 -2.25
N GLU A 326 -10.70 -8.55 -1.98
CA GLU A 326 -10.16 -9.45 -3.01
C GLU A 326 -11.26 -10.07 -3.87
N ILE A 327 -12.37 -10.53 -3.30
CA ILE A 327 -13.51 -11.06 -4.07
C ILE A 327 -14.11 -9.99 -4.99
N LEU A 328 -14.36 -8.79 -4.47
CA LEU A 328 -14.92 -7.70 -5.29
C LEU A 328 -13.98 -7.34 -6.43
N MET A 329 -12.67 -7.31 -6.17
CA MET A 329 -11.65 -7.09 -7.19
C MET A 329 -11.65 -8.21 -8.23
N LEU A 330 -11.66 -9.49 -7.83
CA LEU A 330 -11.72 -10.63 -8.76
C LEU A 330 -13.00 -10.62 -9.60
N LYS A 331 -14.15 -10.30 -8.99
CA LYS A 331 -15.44 -10.17 -9.69
C LYS A 331 -15.37 -9.13 -10.81
N SER A 332 -14.66 -8.02 -10.61
CA SER A 332 -14.51 -7.00 -11.65
C SER A 332 -13.67 -7.45 -12.85
N VAL A 333 -12.82 -8.46 -12.67
CA VAL A 333 -11.90 -8.99 -13.70
C VAL A 333 -12.53 -10.15 -14.50
N LEU A 334 -13.74 -10.59 -14.16
CA LEU A 334 -14.47 -11.67 -14.86
C LEU A 334 -14.59 -11.46 -16.38
N VAL A 335 -14.50 -10.22 -16.85
CA VAL A 335 -14.51 -9.86 -18.28
C VAL A 335 -13.30 -10.44 -19.03
N LEU A 336 -12.18 -10.71 -18.34
CA LEU A 336 -10.93 -11.17 -18.92
C LEU A 336 -10.42 -12.44 -18.23
N PRO A 337 -10.76 -13.64 -18.75
CA PRO A 337 -10.50 -14.91 -18.05
C PRO A 337 -9.01 -15.18 -17.80
N TRP A 338 -8.13 -14.77 -18.73
CA TRP A 338 -6.68 -14.94 -18.57
C TRP A 338 -6.11 -14.08 -17.44
N ALA A 339 -6.56 -12.83 -17.32
CA ALA A 339 -6.09 -11.95 -16.26
C ALA A 339 -6.60 -12.43 -14.89
N LEU A 340 -7.83 -12.92 -14.86
CA LEU A 340 -8.41 -13.50 -13.66
C LEU A 340 -7.59 -14.71 -13.17
N TYR A 341 -7.19 -15.61 -14.07
CA TYR A 341 -6.38 -16.78 -13.70
C TYR A 341 -5.06 -16.37 -13.03
N LEU A 342 -4.39 -15.35 -13.60
CA LEU A 342 -3.14 -14.82 -13.06
C LEU A 342 -3.33 -14.18 -11.67
N LEU A 343 -4.43 -13.45 -11.46
CA LEU A 343 -4.74 -12.85 -10.16
C LEU A 343 -5.07 -13.91 -9.10
N VAL A 344 -5.84 -14.94 -9.47
CA VAL A 344 -6.13 -16.07 -8.57
C VAL A 344 -4.84 -16.79 -8.18
N LEU A 345 -3.93 -17.03 -9.13
CA LEU A 345 -2.60 -17.55 -8.81
C LEU A 345 -1.82 -16.64 -7.86
N GLY A 346 -1.90 -15.33 -8.07
CA GLY A 346 -1.30 -14.33 -7.17
C GLY A 346 -1.80 -14.43 -5.73
N VAL A 347 -3.11 -14.53 -5.54
CA VAL A 347 -3.74 -14.71 -4.21
C VAL A 347 -3.32 -16.05 -3.59
N LEU A 348 -3.23 -17.11 -4.38
CA LEU A 348 -2.77 -18.41 -3.90
C LEU A 348 -1.30 -18.39 -3.44
N PHE A 349 -0.43 -17.68 -4.14
CA PHE A 349 0.95 -17.48 -3.67
C PHE A 349 1.03 -16.60 -2.43
N SER A 350 0.15 -15.60 -2.28
CA SER A 350 0.04 -14.78 -1.05
C SER A 350 -0.27 -15.67 0.16
N CYS A 351 -1.20 -16.61 0.00
CA CYS A 351 -1.59 -17.59 0.99
C CYS A 351 -0.40 -18.47 1.39
N TYR A 352 0.28 -19.06 0.40
CA TYR A 352 1.44 -19.92 0.63
C TYR A 352 2.56 -19.17 1.37
N TYR A 353 2.85 -17.94 0.98
CA TYR A 353 3.87 -17.10 1.63
C TYR A 353 3.58 -16.85 3.11
N ASN A 354 2.34 -16.46 3.45
CA ASN A 354 1.98 -16.18 4.85
C ASN A 354 2.06 -17.44 5.72
N VAL A 355 1.65 -18.60 5.19
CA VAL A 355 1.80 -19.90 5.88
C VAL A 355 3.27 -20.26 6.03
N TYR A 356 4.09 -20.07 5.00
CA TYR A 356 5.53 -20.30 5.05
C TYR A 356 6.22 -19.42 6.09
N LEU A 357 5.87 -18.13 6.16
CA LEU A 357 6.37 -17.23 7.20
C LEU A 357 6.00 -17.74 8.58
N PHE A 358 4.73 -18.05 8.83
CA PHE A 358 4.30 -18.56 10.13
C PHE A 358 5.08 -19.81 10.55
N TRP A 359 5.30 -20.74 9.61
CA TRP A 359 6.12 -21.92 9.85
C TRP A 359 7.56 -21.57 10.24
N CYS A 360 8.15 -20.56 9.61
CA CYS A 360 9.49 -20.08 9.97
C CYS A 360 9.56 -19.48 11.39
N PHE A 361 8.47 -18.95 11.94
CA PHE A 361 8.43 -18.44 13.31
C PHE A 361 8.15 -19.54 14.35
N ASN A 362 7.46 -20.61 13.97
CA ASN A 362 7.03 -21.67 14.87
C ASN A 362 8.02 -22.86 14.88
N ASN A 363 9.05 -22.78 15.72
CA ASN A 363 10.13 -23.77 15.83
C ASN A 363 9.71 -25.17 16.36
N MET A 364 8.42 -25.42 16.61
CA MET A 364 7.92 -26.75 17.03
C MET A 364 7.87 -27.80 15.89
N MET A 365 8.28 -27.46 14.67
CA MET A 365 8.45 -28.40 13.55
C MET A 365 9.92 -28.59 13.13
N GLY A 366 10.84 -28.56 14.10
CA GLY A 366 12.21 -29.05 13.92
C GLY A 366 12.32 -30.54 13.60
N MET A 367 11.24 -31.32 13.68
CA MET A 367 11.15 -32.65 13.07
C MET A 367 9.75 -32.85 12.47
N VAL A 368 9.73 -33.35 11.23
CA VAL A 368 8.54 -33.76 10.46
C VAL A 368 7.73 -32.63 9.82
N PHE A 369 8.33 -31.97 8.83
CA PHE A 369 7.74 -32.05 7.49
C PHE A 369 8.80 -32.63 6.56
N LYS A 370 8.79 -33.96 6.39
CA LYS A 370 8.92 -34.46 5.01
C LYS A 370 7.88 -33.66 4.23
N LEU A 371 8.25 -33.10 3.08
CA LEU A 371 7.31 -32.57 2.09
C LEU A 371 6.31 -33.70 1.77
N ASN A 372 5.29 -33.85 2.61
CA ASN A 372 4.15 -34.67 2.31
C ASN A 372 3.28 -33.77 1.46
N PHE A 373 2.99 -34.28 0.27
CA PHE A 373 2.17 -33.68 -0.78
C PHE A 373 0.81 -33.12 -0.31
N TYR A 374 0.39 -33.34 0.94
CA TYR A 374 -0.84 -32.82 1.53
C TYR A 374 -0.99 -31.28 1.56
N CYS A 375 0.10 -30.51 1.66
CA CYS A 375 0.00 -29.03 1.56
C CYS A 375 -0.25 -28.57 0.11
N LEU A 376 0.31 -29.31 -0.85
CA LEU A 376 -0.03 -29.20 -2.27
C LEU A 376 -1.46 -29.67 -2.52
N ASP A 377 -1.95 -30.70 -1.82
CA ASP A 377 -3.32 -31.17 -1.97
C ASP A 377 -4.34 -30.14 -1.46
N LEU A 378 -4.08 -29.45 -0.35
CA LEU A 378 -4.91 -28.32 0.11
C LEU A 378 -4.88 -27.14 -0.88
N PHE A 379 -3.72 -26.83 -1.45
CA PHE A 379 -3.56 -25.82 -2.49
C PHE A 379 -4.35 -26.19 -3.77
N MET A 380 -4.28 -27.47 -4.19
CA MET A 380 -5.04 -28.01 -5.32
C MET A 380 -6.54 -28.07 -5.02
N PHE A 381 -6.96 -28.35 -3.79
CA PHE A 381 -8.37 -28.37 -3.40
C PHE A 381 -8.96 -26.96 -3.38
N MET A 382 -8.23 -25.97 -2.86
CA MET A 382 -8.63 -24.55 -2.91
C MET A 382 -8.67 -24.03 -4.35
N PHE A 383 -7.71 -24.42 -5.19
CA PHE A 383 -7.71 -24.11 -6.62
C PHE A 383 -8.90 -24.77 -7.35
N MET A 384 -9.24 -26.02 -7.04
CA MET A 384 -10.41 -26.71 -7.61
C MET A 384 -11.74 -26.06 -7.19
N ILE A 385 -11.88 -25.63 -5.93
CA ILE A 385 -13.08 -24.91 -5.45
C ILE A 385 -13.22 -23.56 -6.17
N LEU A 386 -12.10 -22.85 -6.39
CA LEU A 386 -12.08 -21.61 -7.16
C LEU A 386 -12.44 -21.84 -8.64
N VAL A 387 -11.93 -22.91 -9.27
CA VAL A 387 -12.26 -23.29 -10.66
C VAL A 387 -13.74 -23.68 -10.81
N MET A 388 -14.31 -24.39 -9.83
CA MET A 388 -15.72 -24.78 -9.82
C MET A 388 -16.67 -23.57 -9.66
N ASN A 389 -16.24 -22.52 -8.98
CA ASN A 389 -17.00 -21.27 -8.85
C ASN A 389 -16.97 -20.38 -10.10
N PHE A 390 -16.22 -20.73 -11.15
CA PHE A 390 -16.25 -20.00 -12.44
C PHE A 390 -17.42 -20.40 -13.36
N TYR A 391 -18.19 -21.43 -12.99
CA TYR A 391 -19.32 -21.93 -13.78
C TYR A 391 -20.70 -21.52 -13.26
N TRP A 392 -20.76 -20.61 -12.28
CA TRP A 392 -21.97 -19.96 -11.78
C TRP A 392 -21.75 -18.44 -11.71
#